data_AF-F0TFG1-F1
#
_entry.id   AF-F0TFG1-F1
#
_cell.length_a   1.000
_cell.length_b   1.000
_cell.length_c   1.000
_cell.angle_alpha   90.00
_cell.angle_beta   90.00
_cell.angle_gamma   90.00
#
_symmetry.space_group_name_H-M   'P 1'
#
loop_
_entity.id
_entity.type
_entity.pdbx_description
1 polymer ?
#
loop_
_entity_poly.entity_id
_entity_poly.type
_entity_poly.pdbx_seq_one_letter_code
_entity_poly.pdbx_strand_id
1 'polypeptide(L)'
;MLYSQEQLDEINRQRELEELENLARNDPDTLVVTLPSGQEALIGKYADDYVNGYKSAADFFQGRLNHYDGDLNELADEMNYDGVVPRPNHMDFILDLGNYGDDLLEFIKDSYHCETLSSYLGI
;
A
#
# COMPACT_ATOMS: atom_id res chain seq x y z
N MET A 1 2.24 39.93 0.17
CA MET A 1 1.82 39.22 1.39
C MET A 1 2.58 37.91 1.39
N LEU A 2 3.44 37.69 2.38
CA LEU A 2 4.07 36.38 2.58
C LEU A 2 3.06 35.54 3.36
N TYR A 3 2.63 34.41 2.82
CA TYR A 3 1.79 33.46 3.56
C TYR A 3 2.55 33.01 4.82
N SER A 4 1.84 32.85 5.94
CA SER A 4 2.42 32.18 7.11
C SER A 4 2.70 30.72 6.77
N GLN A 5 3.58 30.08 7.54
CA GLN A 5 3.94 28.68 7.33
C GLN A 5 2.71 27.77 7.44
N GLU A 6 1.83 28.03 8.41
CA GLU A 6 0.54 27.33 8.56
C GLU A 6 -0.38 27.49 7.34
N GLN A 7 -0.38 28.67 6.71
CA GLN A 7 -1.18 28.90 5.50
C GLN A 7 -0.60 28.15 4.30
N LEU A 8 0.72 28.05 4.18
CA LEU A 8 1.37 27.25 3.14
C LEU A 8 1.10 25.76 3.34
N ASP A 9 1.16 25.27 4.58
CA ASP A 9 0.87 23.87 4.90
C ASP A 9 -0.59 23.51 4.60
N GLU A 10 -1.52 24.42 4.88
CA GLU A 10 -2.93 24.24 4.55
C GLU A 10 -3.18 24.23 3.03
N ILE A 11 -2.54 25.14 2.29
CA ILE A 11 -2.63 25.17 0.82
C ILE A 11 -2.06 23.88 0.22
N ASN A 12 -0.96 23.37 0.76
CA ASN A 12 -0.36 22.12 0.28
C ASN A 12 -1.26 20.92 0.57
N ARG A 13 -1.84 20.83 1.78
CA ARG A 13 -2.80 19.78 2.14
C ARG A 13 -4.01 19.75 1.21
N GLN A 14 -4.57 20.92 0.88
CA GLN A 14 -5.70 21.00 -0.04
C GLN A 14 -5.34 20.54 -1.46
N ARG A 15 -4.14 20.89 -1.94
CA ARG A 15 -3.66 20.41 -3.24
C ARG A 15 -3.45 18.90 -3.27
N GLU A 16 -2.85 18.34 -2.23
CA GLU A 16 -2.66 16.89 -2.12
C GLU A 16 -4.01 16.15 -2.14
N LEU A 17 -5.01 16.66 -1.42
CA LEU A 17 -6.37 16.11 -1.46
C LEU A 17 -7.01 16.22 -2.84
N GLU A 18 -6.91 17.37 -3.51
CA GLU A 18 -7.42 17.53 -4.88
C GLU A 18 -6.74 16.57 -5.87
N GLU A 19 -5.44 16.34 -5.73
CA GLU A 19 -4.70 15.37 -6.55
C GLU A 19 -5.18 13.95 -6.29
N LEU A 20 -5.36 13.54 -5.03
CA LEU A 20 -5.88 12.22 -4.67
C LEU A 20 -7.33 12.03 -5.13
N GLU A 21 -8.19 13.04 -5.02
CA GLU A 21 -9.55 12.98 -5.55
C GLU A 21 -9.56 12.84 -7.07
N ASN A 22 -8.67 13.55 -7.77
CA ASN A 22 -8.52 13.42 -9.21
C ASN A 22 -8.02 12.01 -9.59
N LEU A 23 -7.09 11.44 -8.83
CA LEU A 23 -6.67 10.05 -9.01
C LEU A 23 -7.85 9.10 -8.83
N ALA A 24 -8.61 9.22 -7.75
CA ALA A 24 -9.77 8.37 -7.48
C ALA A 24 -10.84 8.44 -8.59
N ARG A 25 -11.00 9.59 -9.24
CA ARG A 25 -11.92 9.76 -10.37
C ARG A 25 -11.40 9.15 -11.67
N ASN A 26 -10.10 9.26 -11.91
CA ASN A 26 -9.47 8.76 -13.14
C ASN A 26 -9.14 7.26 -13.08
N ASP A 27 -8.90 6.74 -11.88
CA ASP A 27 -8.60 5.35 -11.57
C ASP A 27 -9.31 4.91 -10.27
N PRO A 28 -10.63 4.63 -10.36
CA PRO A 28 -11.45 4.30 -9.19
C PRO A 28 -11.07 2.96 -8.55
N ASP A 29 -10.32 2.12 -9.26
CA ASP A 29 -9.84 0.83 -8.77
C ASP A 29 -8.52 0.98 -7.99
N THR A 30 -7.99 2.20 -7.85
CA THR A 30 -6.81 2.46 -7.02
C THR A 30 -7.07 2.00 -5.59
N LEU A 31 -6.18 1.14 -5.11
CA LEU A 31 -6.20 0.59 -3.77
C LEU A 31 -5.28 1.42 -2.86
N VAL A 32 -5.77 1.74 -1.66
CA VAL A 32 -4.96 2.23 -0.54
C VAL A 32 -4.62 1.02 0.33
N VAL A 33 -3.34 0.80 0.57
CA VAL A 33 -2.82 -0.27 1.41
C VAL A 33 -2.18 0.34 2.66
N THR A 34 -2.74 0.04 3.82
CA THR A 34 -2.21 0.51 5.11
C THR A 34 -1.19 -0.50 5.63
N LEU A 35 0.08 -0.08 5.66
CA LEU A 35 1.18 -0.88 6.16
C LEU A 35 1.18 -0.92 7.70
N PRO A 36 1.73 -1.97 8.35
CA PRO A 36 1.83 -2.04 9.81
C PRO A 36 2.62 -0.90 10.46
N SER A 37 3.50 -0.25 9.69
CA SER A 37 4.23 0.96 10.11
C SER A 37 3.35 2.21 10.25
N GLY A 38 2.08 2.14 9.83
CA GLY A 38 1.15 3.27 9.75
C GLY A 38 1.33 4.12 8.49
N GLN A 39 2.17 3.69 7.54
CA GLN A 39 2.31 4.31 6.24
C GLN A 39 1.27 3.77 5.25
N GLU A 40 0.88 4.60 4.30
CA GLU A 40 -0.07 4.22 3.25
C GLU A 40 0.66 4.07 1.92
N ALA A 41 0.32 3.04 1.17
CA ALA A 41 0.76 2.82 -0.19
C ALA A 41 -0.43 2.86 -1.15
N LEU A 42 -0.19 3.29 -2.38
CA LEU A 42 -1.21 3.30 -3.43
C LEU A 42 -0.89 2.23 -4.47
N ILE A 43 -1.88 1.44 -4.87
CA ILE A 43 -1.75 0.48 -5.98
C ILE A 43 -2.79 0.83 -7.03
N GLY A 44 -2.34 1.32 -8.18
CA GLY A 44 -3.22 1.79 -9.24
C GLY A 44 -2.43 2.19 -10.48
N LYS A 45 -3.08 2.24 -11.64
CA LYS A 45 -2.47 2.52 -12.94
C LYS A 45 -1.68 3.84 -12.98
N TYR A 46 -2.12 4.84 -12.22
CA TYR A 46 -1.48 6.15 -12.10
C TYR A 46 -0.94 6.44 -10.69
N ALA A 47 -0.80 5.40 -9.86
CA ALA A 47 -0.32 5.57 -8.49
C ALA A 47 1.19 5.85 -8.43
N ASP A 48 1.99 5.48 -9.43
CA ASP A 48 3.45 5.66 -9.41
C ASP A 48 3.93 7.11 -9.42
N ASP A 49 3.04 8.07 -9.70
CA ASP A 49 3.32 9.49 -9.57
C ASP A 49 3.43 9.93 -8.08
N TYR A 50 3.04 9.06 -7.14
CA TYR A 50 3.06 9.30 -5.70
C TYR A 50 4.23 8.60 -5.00
N VAL A 51 4.69 9.18 -3.89
CA VAL A 51 5.92 8.75 -3.16
C VAL A 51 5.89 7.26 -2.77
N ASN A 52 4.74 6.73 -2.40
CA ASN A 52 4.56 5.31 -2.05
C ASN A 52 3.51 4.64 -2.94
N GLY A 53 3.52 4.96 -4.23
CA GLY A 53 2.57 4.42 -5.18
C GLY A 53 3.17 3.48 -6.23
N TYR A 54 2.36 2.53 -6.69
CA TYR A 54 2.79 1.39 -7.50
C TYR A 54 1.76 1.10 -8.59
N LYS A 55 2.22 0.77 -9.80
CA LYS A 55 1.32 0.51 -10.96
C LYS A 55 0.51 -0.77 -10.82
N SER A 56 1.01 -1.72 -10.04
CA SER A 56 0.44 -3.05 -9.93
C SER A 56 0.78 -3.68 -8.58
N ALA A 57 0.03 -4.73 -8.23
CA ALA A 57 0.30 -5.59 -7.07
C ALA A 57 1.73 -6.16 -7.11
N ALA A 58 2.21 -6.57 -8.29
CA ALA A 58 3.56 -7.09 -8.46
C ALA A 58 4.62 -6.02 -8.18
N ASP A 59 4.42 -4.78 -8.64
CA ASP A 59 5.34 -3.66 -8.36
C ASP A 59 5.36 -3.31 -6.88
N PHE A 60 4.20 -3.31 -6.23
CA PHE A 60 4.09 -3.12 -4.78
C PHE A 60 4.85 -4.21 -4.03
N PHE A 61 4.59 -5.47 -4.36
CA PHE A 61 5.23 -6.62 -3.70
C PHE A 61 6.74 -6.61 -3.89
N GLN A 62 7.23 -6.31 -5.11
CA GLN A 62 8.65 -6.13 -5.38
C GLN A 62 9.24 -4.94 -4.59
N GLY A 63 8.49 -3.84 -4.46
CA GLY A 63 8.86 -2.69 -3.64
C GLY A 63 9.04 -3.06 -2.16
N ARG A 64 8.10 -3.82 -1.59
CA ARG A 64 8.20 -4.33 -0.21
C ARG A 64 9.38 -5.29 -0.06
N LEU A 65 9.57 -6.21 -1.01
CA LEU A 65 10.70 -7.14 -0.98
C LEU A 65 12.04 -6.41 -1.03
N ASN A 66 12.16 -5.37 -1.85
CA ASN A 66 13.37 -4.54 -1.93
C ASN A 66 13.61 -3.74 -0.64
N HIS A 67 12.56 -3.32 0.06
CA HIS A 67 12.68 -2.63 1.36
C HIS A 67 13.34 -3.52 2.43
N TYR A 68 13.09 -4.83 2.35
CA TYR A 68 13.66 -5.85 3.25
C TYR A 68 14.91 -6.53 2.67
N ASP A 69 15.60 -5.93 1.69
CA ASP A 69 16.81 -6.50 1.06
C ASP A 69 16.61 -7.93 0.49
N GLY A 70 15.38 -8.28 0.12
CA GLY A 70 15.03 -9.62 -0.35
C GLY A 70 14.70 -10.63 0.75
N ASP A 71 14.60 -10.21 2.02
CA ASP A 71 14.24 -11.07 3.13
C ASP A 71 12.73 -11.37 3.13
N LEU A 72 12.39 -12.57 2.68
CA LEU A 72 11.02 -13.06 2.66
C LEU A 72 10.45 -13.33 4.06
N ASN A 73 11.29 -13.56 5.07
CA ASN A 73 10.81 -13.78 6.44
C ASN A 73 10.34 -12.46 7.05
N GLU A 74 11.09 -11.38 6.86
CA GLU A 74 10.70 -10.04 7.31
C GLU A 74 9.42 -9.57 6.60
N LEU A 75 9.29 -9.86 5.30
CA LEU A 75 8.05 -9.59 4.56
C LEU A 75 6.87 -10.41 5.08
N ALA A 76 7.09 -11.69 5.39
CA ALA A 76 6.07 -12.55 6.00
C ALA A 76 5.68 -12.03 7.40
N ASP A 77 6.65 -11.58 8.19
CA ASP A 77 6.42 -10.99 9.51
C ASP A 77 5.58 -9.70 9.40
N GLU A 78 5.86 -8.85 8.42
CA GLU A 78 5.03 -7.67 8.12
C GLU A 78 3.57 -8.07 7.81
N MET A 79 3.37 -9.15 7.06
CA MET A 79 2.05 -9.68 6.74
C MET A 79 1.44 -10.53 7.87
N ASN A 80 1.97 -10.40 9.11
CA ASN A 80 1.45 -11.06 10.31
C ASN A 80 1.52 -12.61 10.25
N TYR A 81 2.46 -13.15 9.47
CA TYR A 81 2.86 -14.56 9.51
C TYR A 81 3.92 -14.85 10.60
N ASP A 82 4.26 -13.85 11.42
CA ASP A 82 5.16 -13.91 12.59
C ASP A 82 4.59 -14.71 13.78
N GLY A 83 3.56 -15.53 13.52
CA GLY A 83 2.68 -16.20 14.47
C GLY A 83 3.30 -16.55 15.83
N VAL A 84 2.51 -16.33 16.89
CA VAL A 84 2.90 -16.55 18.28
C VAL A 84 3.70 -17.85 18.44
N VAL A 85 4.91 -17.71 19.00
CA VAL A 85 5.78 -18.82 19.42
C VAL A 85 4.92 -19.96 19.98
N PRO A 86 5.02 -21.18 19.42
CA PRO A 86 6.27 -21.76 18.94
C PRO A 86 6.43 -21.89 17.43
N ARG A 87 5.57 -21.31 16.58
CA ARG A 87 5.71 -21.48 15.12
C ARG A 87 5.38 -20.19 14.36
N PRO A 88 6.40 -19.34 14.12
CA PRO A 88 6.35 -18.44 12.97
C PRO A 88 6.02 -19.29 11.75
N ASN A 89 5.01 -18.88 10.98
CA ASN A 89 4.52 -19.70 9.88
C ASN A 89 4.89 -19.10 8.52
N HIS A 90 6.17 -18.76 8.39
CA HIS A 90 6.76 -18.33 7.12
C HIS A 90 6.56 -19.36 5.99
N MET A 91 6.38 -20.64 6.35
CA MET A 91 6.02 -21.66 5.37
C MET A 91 4.61 -21.47 4.82
N ASP A 92 3.64 -21.08 5.66
CA ASP A 92 2.28 -20.74 5.19
C ASP A 92 2.32 -19.54 4.24
N PHE A 93 3.15 -18.52 4.51
CA PHE A 93 3.36 -17.41 3.59
C PHE A 93 3.82 -17.88 2.20
N ILE A 94 4.82 -18.78 2.13
CA ILE A 94 5.30 -19.33 0.86
C ILE A 94 4.22 -20.18 0.16
N LEU A 95 3.43 -20.93 0.93
CA LEU A 95 2.33 -21.75 0.38
C LEU A 95 1.20 -20.87 -0.15
N ASP A 96 0.80 -19.84 0.59
CA ASP A 96 -0.23 -18.89 0.19
C ASP A 96 0.22 -18.14 -1.06
N LEU A 97 1.44 -17.57 -1.06
CA LEU A 97 2.00 -16.92 -2.24
C LEU A 97 1.99 -17.83 -3.48
N GLY A 98 2.29 -19.13 -3.30
CA GLY A 98 2.20 -20.13 -4.35
C GLY A 98 0.78 -20.48 -4.78
N ASN A 99 -0.20 -20.41 -3.87
CA ASN A 99 -1.62 -20.69 -4.12
C ASN A 99 -2.33 -19.55 -4.84
N TYR A 100 -2.02 -18.29 -4.49
CA TYR A 100 -2.55 -17.12 -5.19
C TYR A 100 -2.01 -17.01 -6.62
N GLY A 101 -0.80 -17.55 -6.87
CA GLY A 101 -0.25 -17.68 -8.21
C GLY A 101 -0.13 -16.33 -8.93
N ASP A 102 -0.97 -16.12 -9.95
CA ASP A 102 -1.00 -14.88 -10.72
C ASP A 102 -1.86 -13.76 -10.06
N ASP A 103 -2.67 -14.07 -9.04
CA ASP A 103 -3.54 -13.09 -8.36
C ASP A 103 -2.89 -12.50 -7.10
N LEU A 104 -1.75 -11.85 -7.31
CA LEU A 104 -1.04 -11.14 -6.24
C LEU A 104 -1.86 -9.99 -5.64
N LEU A 105 -2.85 -9.46 -6.36
CA LEU A 105 -3.69 -8.39 -5.86
C LEU A 105 -4.64 -8.90 -4.77
N GLU A 106 -5.26 -10.08 -4.97
CA GLU A 106 -6.09 -10.72 -3.95
C GLU A 106 -5.25 -11.08 -2.71
N PHE A 107 -4.03 -11.59 -2.92
CA PHE A 107 -3.10 -11.88 -1.82
C PHE A 107 -2.79 -10.64 -0.95
N ILE A 108 -2.51 -9.50 -1.57
CA ILE A 108 -2.24 -8.24 -0.84
C ILE A 108 -3.49 -7.80 -0.06
N LYS A 109 -4.69 -7.92 -0.65
CA LYS A 109 -5.95 -7.54 0.02
C LYS A 109 -6.25 -8.39 1.24
N ASP A 110 -5.89 -9.67 1.20
CA ASP A 110 -6.06 -10.58 2.33
C ASP A 110 -4.98 -10.38 3.40
N SER A 111 -3.78 -9.97 3.01
CA SER A 111 -2.62 -9.79 3.91
C SER A 111 -2.56 -8.43 4.61
N TYR A 112 -3.08 -7.37 3.96
CA TYR A 112 -3.04 -6.01 4.48
C TYR A 112 -4.44 -5.41 4.62
N HIS A 113 -4.56 -4.38 5.46
CA HIS A 113 -5.75 -3.55 5.45
C HIS A 113 -5.78 -2.73 4.16
N CYS A 114 -6.70 -3.08 3.27
CA CYS A 114 -6.84 -2.44 1.97
C CYS A 114 -8.24 -1.87 1.79
N GLU A 115 -8.32 -0.70 1.18
CA GLU A 115 -9.57 -0.06 0.78
C GLU A 115 -9.42 0.63 -0.57
N THR A 116 -10.52 0.92 -1.25
CA THR A 116 -10.44 1.72 -2.49
C THR A 116 -10.18 3.18 -2.14
N LEU A 117 -9.46 3.90 -3.00
CA LEU A 117 -9.14 5.30 -2.76
C LEU A 117 -10.38 6.17 -2.58
N SER A 118 -11.47 5.89 -3.31
CA SER A 118 -12.75 6.58 -3.12
C SER A 118 -13.35 6.33 -1.73
N SER A 119 -13.27 5.10 -1.22
CA SER A 119 -13.72 4.76 0.15
C SER A 119 -12.88 5.50 1.19
N TYR A 120 -11.56 5.53 1.00
CA TYR A 120 -10.61 6.20 1.89
C TYR A 120 -10.86 7.71 1.97
N LEU A 121 -11.15 8.34 0.84
CA LEU A 121 -11.47 9.76 0.75
C LEU A 121 -12.92 10.08 1.17
N GLY A 122 -13.78 9.07 1.32
CA GLY A 122 -15.19 9.23 1.68
C GLY A 122 -16.07 9.83 0.58
N ILE A 123 -15.75 9.56 -0.70
CA ILE A 123 -16.42 10.12 -1.88
C ILE A 123 -17.16 9.08 -2.74
#